data_AF-A0A952GRD5-F1
#
_entry.id   AF-A0A952GRD5-F1
#
_cell.length_a   1.000
_cell.length_b   1.000
_cell.length_c   1.000
_cell.angle_alpha   90.00
_cell.angle_beta   90.00
_cell.angle_gamma   90.00
#
_symmetry.space_group_name_H-M   'P 1'
#
loop_
_entity.id
_entity.type
_entity.pdbx_description
1 polymer ?
#
loop_
_entity_poly.entity_id
_entity_poly.type
_entity_poly.pdbx_seq_one_letter_code
_entity_poly.pdbx_strand_id
1 'polypeptide(L)'
;MNSPLEWLAAALTIVAAGLIAANIGRRATGVAFILYTVAAAGWIVSALLNHTKPLAIQNGILLAIDVFGIWQYLLNPRKIREIDKLEEVASEIKEEVDEEIAAEGA
;
A
#
# COMPACT_ATOMS: atom_id res chain seq x y z
N MET A 1 -4.74 -8.78 -23.38
CA MET A 1 -4.38 -7.62 -22.55
C MET A 1 -4.13 -6.45 -23.49
N ASN A 2 -5.13 -5.59 -23.74
CA ASN A 2 -5.03 -4.46 -24.69
C ASN A 2 -6.07 -3.34 -24.42
N SER A 3 -6.78 -3.39 -23.30
CA SER A 3 -7.80 -2.39 -22.99
C SER A 3 -7.16 -1.21 -22.25
N PRO A 4 -7.50 0.05 -22.55
CA PRO A 4 -7.00 1.22 -21.80
C PRO A 4 -7.20 1.11 -20.28
N LEU A 5 -8.25 0.38 -19.87
CA LEU A 5 -8.53 0.06 -18.47
C LEU A 5 -7.43 -0.76 -17.79
N GLU A 6 -6.84 -1.74 -18.49
CA GLU A 6 -5.79 -2.60 -17.93
C GLU A 6 -4.47 -1.84 -17.77
N TRP A 7 -4.16 -0.95 -18.70
CA TRP A 7 -3.00 -0.05 -18.60
C TRP A 7 -3.15 0.94 -17.44
N LEU A 8 -4.34 1.49 -17.26
CA LEU A 8 -4.63 2.36 -16.12
C LEU A 8 -4.51 1.59 -14.79
N ALA A 9 -5.13 0.40 -14.71
CA ALA A 9 -5.05 -0.45 -13.53
C ALA A 9 -3.59 -0.82 -13.20
N ALA A 10 -2.79 -1.20 -14.20
CA ALA A 10 -1.37 -1.48 -14.02
C ALA A 10 -0.58 -0.27 -13.51
N ALA A 11 -0.79 0.91 -14.11
CA ALA A 11 -0.13 2.14 -13.68
C ALA A 11 -0.46 2.48 -12.21
N LEU A 12 -1.73 2.37 -11.82
CA LEU A 12 -2.16 2.57 -10.44
C LEU A 12 -1.51 1.58 -9.47
N THR A 13 -1.45 0.29 -9.84
CA THR A 13 -0.75 -0.74 -9.05
C THR A 13 0.73 -0.39 -8.86
N ILE A 14 1.41 0.07 -9.91
CA ILE A 14 2.83 0.43 -9.83
C ILE A 14 3.05 1.64 -8.91
N VAL A 15 2.22 2.68 -9.03
CA VAL A 15 2.31 3.86 -8.16
C VAL A 15 2.03 3.48 -6.70
N ALA A 16 1.01 2.68 -6.45
CA ALA A 16 0.68 2.18 -5.11
C ALA A 16 1.86 1.38 -4.51
N ALA A 17 2.47 0.49 -5.29
CA ALA A 17 3.64 -0.27 -4.86
C ALA A 17 4.81 0.65 -4.52
N GLY A 18 5.04 1.68 -5.33
CA GLY A 18 6.07 2.69 -5.08
C GLY A 18 5.84 3.45 -3.77
N LEU A 19 4.60 3.82 -3.46
CA LEU A 19 4.27 4.52 -2.20
C LEU A 19 4.55 3.66 -0.97
N ILE A 20 4.23 2.37 -1.01
CA ILE A 20 4.53 1.44 0.09
C ILE A 20 6.04 1.23 0.22
N ALA A 21 6.73 1.01 -0.90
CA ALA A 21 8.17 0.79 -0.91
C ALA A 21 8.96 2.01 -0.40
N ALA A 22 8.48 3.21 -0.68
CA ALA A 22 9.11 4.44 -0.22
C ALA A 22 8.97 4.65 1.31
N ASN A 23 8.02 3.98 1.96
CA ASN A 23 7.82 3.96 3.42
C ASN A 23 7.89 5.35 4.09
N ILE A 24 7.29 6.37 3.46
CA ILE A 24 7.34 7.79 3.90
C ILE A 24 6.30 8.07 5.01
N GLY A 25 5.76 7.02 5.64
CA GLY A 25 4.85 7.10 6.78
C GLY A 25 3.43 6.62 6.49
N ARG A 26 2.66 6.45 7.57
CA ARG A 26 1.34 5.83 7.60
C ARG A 26 0.36 6.34 6.55
N ARG A 27 0.33 7.65 6.31
CA ARG A 27 -0.63 8.27 5.37
C ARG A 27 -0.35 7.86 3.92
N ALA A 28 0.93 7.76 3.53
CA ALA A 28 1.33 7.31 2.20
C ALA A 28 0.89 5.85 1.97
N THR A 29 1.10 4.99 2.97
CA THR A 29 0.63 3.60 2.95
C THR A 29 -0.89 3.51 2.84
N GLY A 30 -1.62 4.36 3.57
CA GLY A 30 -3.08 4.45 3.45
C GLY A 30 -3.55 4.86 2.04
N VAL A 31 -2.88 5.84 1.42
CA VAL A 31 -3.17 6.26 0.04
C VAL A 31 -2.85 5.13 -0.95
N ALA A 32 -1.78 4.37 -0.75
CA ALA A 32 -1.45 3.22 -1.59
C ALA A 32 -2.57 2.18 -1.61
N PHE A 33 -3.20 1.88 -0.46
CA PHE A 33 -4.36 0.97 -0.41
C PHE A 33 -5.57 1.51 -1.17
N ILE A 34 -5.78 2.84 -1.18
CA ILE A 34 -6.83 3.45 -2.03
C ILE A 34 -6.52 3.21 -3.50
N LEU A 35 -5.28 3.43 -3.93
CA LEU A 35 -4.87 3.21 -5.32
C LEU A 35 -4.99 1.72 -5.72
N TYR A 36 -4.60 0.79 -4.84
CA TYR A 36 -4.80 -0.63 -5.09
C TYR A 36 -6.28 -1.01 -5.18
N THR A 37 -7.15 -0.44 -4.35
CA THR A 37 -8.60 -0.67 -4.43
C THR A 37 -9.15 -0.28 -5.81
N VAL A 38 -8.75 0.88 -6.33
CA VAL A 38 -9.17 1.35 -7.66
C VAL A 38 -8.59 0.44 -8.77
N ALA A 39 -7.32 0.06 -8.65
CA ALA A 39 -6.69 -0.86 -9.60
C ALA A 39 -7.36 -2.25 -9.61
N ALA A 40 -7.63 -2.81 -8.44
CA ALA A 40 -8.30 -4.10 -8.25
C ALA A 40 -9.70 -4.08 -8.87
N ALA A 41 -10.47 -3.01 -8.70
CA ALA A 41 -11.75 -2.84 -9.38
C ALA A 41 -11.61 -2.87 -10.91
N GLY A 42 -10.61 -2.17 -11.46
CA GLY A 42 -10.28 -2.21 -12.89
C GLY A 42 -9.92 -3.62 -13.39
N TRP A 43 -9.11 -4.35 -12.63
CA TRP A 43 -8.75 -5.74 -12.95
C TRP A 43 -9.92 -6.71 -12.84
N ILE A 44 -10.83 -6.54 -11.88
CA ILE A 44 -12.06 -7.32 -11.79
C ILE A 44 -12.93 -7.09 -13.02
N VAL A 45 -13.14 -5.83 -13.41
CA VAL A 45 -13.93 -5.50 -14.62
C VAL A 45 -13.30 -6.10 -15.87
N SER A 46 -11.98 -5.95 -16.07
CA SER A 46 -11.28 -6.61 -17.18
C SER A 46 -11.43 -8.13 -17.12
N ALA A 47 -11.32 -8.74 -15.94
CA ALA A 47 -11.42 -10.18 -15.79
C ALA A 47 -12.81 -10.73 -16.13
N LEU A 48 -13.86 -9.98 -15.81
CA LEU A 48 -15.24 -10.32 -16.17
C LEU A 48 -15.46 -10.24 -17.69
N LEU A 49 -14.93 -9.18 -18.33
CA LEU A 49 -15.02 -9.01 -19.79
C LEU A 49 -14.25 -10.07 -20.57
N ASN A 50 -13.09 -10.49 -20.05
CA ASN A 50 -12.22 -11.50 -20.67
C ASN A 50 -12.54 -12.94 -20.21
N HIS A 51 -13.57 -13.14 -19.38
CA HIS A 51 -13.95 -14.43 -18.77
C HIS A 51 -12.82 -15.15 -18.01
N THR A 52 -11.87 -14.40 -17.44
CA THR A 52 -10.74 -14.94 -16.69
C THR A 52 -11.07 -15.04 -15.20
N LYS A 53 -11.69 -16.16 -14.79
CA LYS A 53 -12.08 -16.40 -13.39
C LYS A 53 -10.94 -16.24 -12.37
N PRO A 54 -9.71 -16.75 -12.60
CA PRO A 54 -8.62 -16.60 -11.63
C PRO A 54 -8.28 -15.13 -11.33
N LEU A 55 -8.22 -14.29 -12.36
CA LEU A 55 -7.90 -12.87 -12.22
C LEU A 55 -8.99 -12.12 -11.44
N ALA A 56 -10.26 -12.46 -11.66
CA ALA A 56 -11.39 -11.87 -10.94
C ALA A 56 -11.39 -12.26 -9.45
N ILE A 57 -11.16 -13.53 -9.14
CA ILE A 57 -11.13 -14.01 -7.75
C ILE A 57 -9.95 -13.39 -7.00
N GLN A 58 -8.76 -13.39 -7.59
CA GLN A 58 -7.57 -12.81 -7.00
C GLN A 58 -7.78 -11.33 -6.66
N ASN A 59 -8.23 -10.52 -7.62
CA ASN A 59 -8.46 -9.10 -7.38
C ASN A 59 -9.64 -8.83 -6.46
N GLY A 60 -10.64 -9.73 -6.42
CA GLY A 60 -11.73 -9.66 -5.43
C GLY A 60 -11.22 -9.81 -3.99
N ILE A 61 -10.30 -10.75 -3.75
CA ILE A 61 -9.67 -10.92 -2.43
C ILE A 61 -8.78 -9.71 -2.11
N LEU A 62 -7.99 -9.24 -3.07
CA LEU A 62 -7.15 -8.05 -2.90
C LEU A 62 -7.99 -6.83 -2.53
N LEU A 63 -9.12 -6.60 -3.21
CA LEU A 63 -10.02 -5.50 -2.90
C LEU A 63 -10.50 -5.54 -1.44
N ALA A 64 -10.83 -6.72 -0.90
CA ALA A 64 -11.21 -6.85 0.51
C ALA A 64 -10.05 -6.51 1.45
N ILE A 65 -8.83 -6.95 1.13
CA ILE A 65 -7.61 -6.64 1.89
C ILE A 65 -7.30 -5.14 1.82
N ASP A 66 -7.44 -4.52 0.65
CA ASP A 66 -7.16 -3.10 0.44
C ASP A 66 -8.14 -2.24 1.24
N VAL A 67 -9.43 -2.57 1.23
CA VAL A 67 -10.44 -1.90 2.06
C VAL A 67 -10.12 -2.04 3.55
N PHE A 68 -9.68 -3.22 3.98
CA PHE A 68 -9.22 -3.43 5.35
C PHE A 68 -7.97 -2.58 5.67
N GLY A 69 -7.03 -2.49 4.74
CA GLY A 69 -5.85 -1.62 4.81
C GLY A 69 -6.23 -0.14 4.95
N ILE A 70 -7.17 0.35 4.14
CA ILE A 70 -7.71 1.72 4.26
C ILE A 70 -8.26 1.95 5.66
N TRP A 71 -9.09 1.04 6.15
CA TRP A 71 -9.66 1.16 7.49
C TRP A 71 -8.58 1.19 8.58
N GLN A 72 -7.60 0.29 8.49
CA GLN A 72 -6.50 0.17 9.44
C GLN A 72 -5.62 1.43 9.47
N TYR A 73 -5.25 1.96 8.30
CA TYR A 73 -4.25 3.04 8.18
C TYR A 73 -4.85 4.44 8.18
N LEU A 74 -6.10 4.63 7.75
CA LEU A 74 -6.71 5.96 7.61
C LEU A 74 -7.88 6.23 8.55
N LEU A 75 -8.62 5.20 8.99
CA LEU A 75 -9.90 5.40 9.69
C LEU A 75 -9.89 4.94 11.15
N ASN A 76 -9.14 3.91 11.52
CA ASN A 76 -9.15 3.35 12.87
C ASN A 76 -8.32 4.22 13.84
N PRO A 77 -8.94 4.98 14.77
CA PRO A 77 -8.21 5.95 15.61
C PRO A 77 -7.22 5.28 16.56
N ARG A 78 -7.51 4.07 17.02
CA ARG A 78 -6.62 3.31 17.90
C ARG A 78 -5.36 2.90 17.15
N LYS A 79 -5.53 2.32 15.96
CA LYS A 79 -4.41 1.86 15.14
C LYS A 79 -3.58 3.03 14.62
N ILE A 80 -4.23 4.13 14.27
CA ILE A 80 -3.55 5.38 13.89
C ILE A 80 -2.59 5.81 15.00
N ARG A 81 -3.06 5.93 16.24
CA ARG A 81 -2.21 6.33 17.38
C ARG A 81 -1.11 5.33 17.68
N GLU A 82 -1.39 4.04 17.53
CA GLU A 82 -0.41 2.97 17.71
C GLU A 82 0.72 3.09 16.68
N ILE A 83 0.38 3.26 15.40
CA ILE A 83 1.36 3.42 14.33
C ILE A 83 2.15 4.72 14.50
N ASP A 84 1.48 5.84 14.80
CA ASP A 84 2.16 7.14 14.96
C ASP A 84 3.22 7.06 16.10
N LYS A 85 2.93 6.37 17.21
CA LYS A 85 3.92 6.14 18.29
C LYS A 85 5.04 5.19 17.89
N LEU A 86 4.73 4.16 17.10
CA LEU A 86 5.76 3.25 16.60
C LEU A 86 6.70 3.96 15.62
N GLU A 87 6.19 4.88 14.79
CA GLU A 87 6.99 5.71 13.90
C GLU A 87 7.95 6.63 14.69
N GLU A 88 7.46 7.24 15.77
CA GLU A 88 8.29 8.08 16.67
C GLU A 88 9.45 7.28 17.29
N VAL A 89 9.14 6.14 17.93
CA VAL A 89 10.16 5.26 18.52
C VAL A 89 11.12 4.71 17.45
N ALA A 90 10.62 4.38 16.26
CA ALA A 90 11.46 3.92 15.16
C ALA A 90 12.40 5.01 14.65
N SER A 91 11.98 6.29 14.63
CA SER A 91 12.86 7.40 14.27
C SER A 91 13.95 7.63 15.31
N GLU A 92 13.62 7.57 16.60
CA GLU A 92 14.59 7.67 17.69
C GLU A 92 15.66 6.56 17.60
N ILE A 93 15.22 5.30 17.41
CA ILE A 93 16.14 4.17 17.24
C ILE A 93 17.01 4.35 16.00
N LYS A 94 16.46 4.88 14.90
CA LYS A 94 17.23 5.08 13.67
C LYS A 94 18.31 6.14 13.87
N GLU A 95 18.01 7.23 14.57
CA GLU A 95 18.99 8.25 14.92
C GLU A 95 20.07 7.68 15.85
N GLU A 96 19.71 6.91 16.87
CA GLU A 96 20.66 6.22 17.76
C GLU A 96 21.59 5.28 16.98
N VAL A 97 21.04 4.47 16.08
CA VAL A 97 21.84 3.58 15.21
C VAL A 97 22.75 4.35 14.27
N ASP A 98 22.27 5.45 13.67
CA ASP A 98 23.08 6.28 12.78
C ASP A 98 24.24 6.96 13.55
N GLU A 99 24.02 7.36 14.82
CA GLU A 99 25.06 7.86 15.73
C GLU A 99 26.06 6.77 16.12
N GLU A 100 25.59 5.55 16.45
CA GLU A 100 26.46 4.40 16.75
C GLU A 100 27.35 4.06 15.55
N ILE A 101 26.79 3.96 14.35
CA ILE A 101 27.54 3.69 13.12
C ILE A 101 28.57 4.78 12.85
N ALA A 102 28.22 6.05 13.09
CA ALA A 102 29.14 7.18 12.94
C ALA A 102 30.29 7.13 13.98
N ALA A 103 30.00 6.69 15.20
CA ALA A 103 30.99 6.54 16.27
C ALA A 103 31.90 5.31 16.07
N GLU A 104 31.40 4.21 15.52
CA GLU A 104 32.19 3.03 15.16
C GLU A 104 33.09 3.27 13.93
N GLY A 105 32.68 4.17 13.04
CA GLY A 105 33.41 4.52 11.82
C GLY A 105 34.46 5.65 11.97
N ALA A 106 34.54 6.29 13.14
CA ALA A 106 35.47 7.38 13.46
C ALA A 106 36.67 6.91 14.29
#